data_AF-A0A949ZHL3-F1
#
_entry.id   AF-A0A949ZHL3-F1
#
_cell.length_a   1.000
_cell.length_b   1.000
_cell.length_c   1.000
_cell.angle_alpha   90.00
_cell.angle_beta   90.00
_cell.angle_gamma   90.00
#
_symmetry.space_group_name_H-M   'P 1'
#
loop_
_entity.id
_entity.type
_entity.pdbx_description
1 polymer ?
#
loop_
_entity_poly.entity_id
_entity_poly.type
_entity_poly.pdbx_seq_one_letter_code
_entity_poly.pdbx_strand_id
1 'polypeptide(L)'
;MTATAGAAILALAAVELLTVPFLRGLLSVHFFVGVMLLGPAAVKTASTGWRFARYYMRSPAYQRKGPPHPLQRALAPVLLVSTFVLVGSGIALAIAGPAPTVLIRVHVLSFLVWIVTLVVHVVAYLRPVARLTASELNPSPDARTARRRRQRWWANVVALVMGAVAALFV
;
A
#
# COMPACT_ATOMS: atom_id res chain seq x y z
N MET A 1 9.51 0.82 8.32
CA MET A 1 8.05 0.55 8.24
C MET A 1 7.53 0.75 6.83
N THR A 2 8.06 1.68 6.03
CA THR A 2 7.50 1.97 4.69
C THR A 2 7.99 1.07 3.55
N ALA A 3 9.21 0.54 3.62
CA ALA A 3 9.81 -0.21 2.51
C ALA A 3 9.20 -1.60 2.37
N THR A 4 9.16 -2.38 3.46
CA THR A 4 8.57 -3.72 3.50
C THR A 4 7.07 -3.72 3.25
N ALA A 5 6.30 -2.84 3.91
CA ALA A 5 4.88 -2.66 3.60
C ALA A 5 4.66 -2.20 2.15
N GLY A 6 5.52 -1.33 1.62
CA GLY A 6 5.48 -0.92 0.22
C GLY A 6 5.74 -2.09 -0.74
N ALA A 7 6.73 -2.93 -0.47
CA ALA A 7 7.03 -4.12 -1.26
C ALA A 7 5.87 -5.13 -1.23
N ALA A 8 5.27 -5.36 -0.05
CA ALA A 8 4.09 -6.21 0.09
C ALA A 8 2.91 -5.66 -0.72
N ILE A 9 2.61 -4.36 -0.62
CA ILE A 9 1.56 -3.71 -1.42
C ILE A 9 1.84 -3.90 -2.92
N LEU A 10 3.08 -3.68 -3.38
CA LEU A 10 3.43 -3.83 -4.79
C LEU A 10 3.30 -5.28 -5.27
N ALA A 11 3.70 -6.26 -4.46
CA ALA A 11 3.55 -7.67 -4.80
C ALA A 11 2.07 -8.08 -4.90
N LEU A 12 1.26 -7.71 -3.91
CA LEU A 12 -0.18 -8.00 -3.91
C LEU A 12 -0.90 -7.25 -5.05
N ALA A 13 -0.56 -5.99 -5.29
CA ALA A 13 -1.03 -5.21 -6.44
C ALA A 13 -0.69 -5.87 -7.78
N ALA A 14 0.50 -6.46 -7.91
CA ALA A 14 0.87 -7.18 -9.12
C ALA A 14 0.00 -8.42 -9.31
N VAL A 15 -0.25 -9.18 -8.24
CA VAL A 15 -1.16 -10.34 -8.29
C VAL A 15 -2.58 -9.90 -8.67
N GLU A 16 -3.10 -8.85 -8.07
CA GLU A 16 -4.39 -8.23 -8.43
C GLU A 16 -4.47 -7.96 -9.94
N LEU A 17 -3.48 -7.27 -10.49
CA LEU A 17 -3.45 -6.94 -11.91
C LEU A 17 -3.40 -8.17 -12.82
N LEU A 18 -2.72 -9.25 -12.39
CA LEU A 18 -2.68 -10.51 -13.11
C LEU A 18 -4.01 -11.26 -13.09
N THR A 19 -4.84 -11.05 -12.07
CA THR A 19 -6.18 -11.67 -12.01
C THR A 19 -7.20 -10.99 -12.94
N VAL A 20 -7.01 -9.71 -13.27
CA VAL A 20 -7.98 -8.89 -14.04
C VAL A 20 -8.37 -9.52 -15.40
N PRO A 21 -7.44 -10.02 -16.25
CA PRO A 21 -7.81 -10.62 -17.54
C PRO A 21 -8.58 -11.94 -17.39
N PHE A 22 -8.52 -12.59 -16.23
CA PHE A 22 -9.03 -13.93 -15.97
C PHE A 22 -10.08 -13.96 -14.86
N LEU A 23 -10.77 -12.84 -14.59
CA LEU A 23 -11.70 -12.70 -13.48
C LEU A 23 -12.76 -13.79 -13.41
N ARG A 24 -13.25 -14.30 -14.55
CA ARG A 24 -14.24 -15.39 -14.56
C ARG A 24 -13.78 -16.64 -13.81
N GLY A 25 -12.49 -16.98 -13.88
CA GLY A 25 -11.90 -18.13 -13.19
C GLY A 25 -11.12 -17.79 -11.92
N LEU A 26 -10.68 -16.54 -11.78
CA LEU A 26 -9.85 -16.07 -10.67
C LEU A 26 -10.57 -15.09 -9.73
N LEU A 27 -11.91 -15.01 -9.78
CA LEU A 27 -12.67 -14.06 -8.96
C LEU A 27 -12.38 -14.22 -7.46
N SER A 28 -12.32 -15.46 -6.98
CA SER A 28 -12.00 -15.74 -5.57
C SER A 28 -10.59 -15.30 -5.21
N VAL A 29 -9.62 -15.43 -6.13
CA VAL A 29 -8.24 -15.00 -5.91
C VAL A 29 -8.15 -13.47 -5.90
N HIS A 30 -8.76 -12.80 -6.87
CA HIS A 30 -8.88 -11.34 -6.93
C HIS A 30 -9.49 -10.79 -5.64
N PHE A 31 -10.57 -11.42 -5.17
CA PHE A 31 -11.21 -10.99 -3.94
C PHE A 31 -10.32 -11.20 -2.72
N PHE A 32 -9.76 -12.40 -2.56
CA PHE A 32 -8.89 -12.75 -1.43
C PHE A 32 -7.67 -11.83 -1.33
N VAL A 33 -6.98 -11.63 -2.45
CA VAL A 33 -5.79 -10.77 -2.50
C VAL A 33 -6.17 -9.31 -2.24
N GLY A 34 -7.34 -8.88 -2.70
CA GLY A 34 -7.82 -7.50 -2.56
C GLY A 34 -8.12 -7.16 -1.11
N VAL A 35 -8.73 -8.10 -0.38
CA VAL A 35 -8.93 -7.99 1.07
C VAL A 35 -7.59 -8.08 1.81
N MET A 36 -6.71 -8.99 1.42
CA MET A 36 -5.38 -9.14 2.04
C MET A 36 -4.53 -7.86 1.91
N LEU A 37 -4.72 -7.07 0.84
CA LEU A 37 -4.07 -5.78 0.61
C LEU A 37 -4.35 -4.75 1.74
N LEU A 38 -5.50 -4.84 2.41
CA LEU A 38 -5.91 -3.91 3.49
C LEU A 38 -4.86 -3.80 4.59
N GLY A 39 -4.30 -4.91 5.03
CA GLY A 39 -3.33 -4.94 6.14
C GLY A 39 -2.07 -4.10 5.83
N PRO A 40 -1.30 -4.46 4.79
CA PRO A 40 -0.15 -3.70 4.36
C PRO A 40 -0.48 -2.23 4.00
N ALA A 41 -1.61 -1.99 3.33
CA ALA A 41 -2.08 -0.64 3.00
C ALA A 41 -2.34 0.20 4.25
N ALA A 42 -3.00 -0.35 5.28
CA ALA A 42 -3.24 0.33 6.55
C ALA A 42 -1.93 0.68 7.26
N VAL A 43 -0.98 -0.26 7.34
CA VAL A 43 0.35 -0.02 7.94
C VAL A 43 1.09 1.09 7.19
N LYS A 44 1.09 1.05 5.86
CA LYS A 44 1.76 2.04 5.02
C LYS A 44 1.14 3.42 5.24
N THR A 45 -0.18 3.52 5.12
CA THR A 45 -0.96 4.77 5.26
C THR A 45 -0.83 5.36 6.65
N ALA A 46 -0.97 4.56 7.71
CA ALA A 46 -0.81 5.05 9.08
C ALA A 46 0.62 5.56 9.31
N SER A 47 1.64 4.82 8.84
CA SER A 47 3.03 5.23 9.01
C SER A 47 3.39 6.49 8.21
N THR A 48 2.86 6.68 7.00
CA THR A 48 3.13 7.88 6.18
C THR A 48 2.29 9.06 6.66
N GLY A 49 1.03 8.85 7.01
CA GLY A 49 0.13 9.84 7.60
C GLY A 49 0.68 10.39 8.92
N TRP A 50 1.20 9.53 9.80
CA TRP A 50 1.84 9.96 11.04
C TRP A 50 3.04 10.88 10.78
N ARG A 51 3.91 10.54 9.83
CA ARG A 51 5.06 11.38 9.46
C ARG A 51 4.64 12.72 8.90
N PHE A 52 3.61 12.71 8.04
CA PHE A 52 3.02 13.91 7.48
C PHE A 52 2.48 14.80 8.61
N ALA A 53 1.59 14.28 9.46
CA ALA A 53 1.03 15.02 10.59
C ALA A 53 2.12 15.62 11.50
N ARG A 54 3.12 14.84 11.91
CA ARG A 54 4.21 15.33 12.77
C ARG A 54 5.06 16.41 12.10
N TYR A 55 5.21 16.39 10.78
CA TYR A 55 5.88 17.45 10.04
C TYR A 55 5.10 18.77 10.11
N TYR A 56 3.80 18.77 9.81
CA TYR A 56 2.98 20.00 9.86
C TYR A 56 2.66 20.48 11.26
N MET A 57 2.63 19.58 12.24
CA MET A 57 2.59 19.92 13.66
C MET A 57 3.95 20.44 14.18
N ARG A 58 4.89 20.76 13.29
CA ARG A 58 6.18 21.38 13.61
C ARG A 58 7.05 20.59 14.58
N SER A 59 6.92 19.26 14.64
CA SER A 59 7.76 18.44 15.50
C SER A 59 9.25 18.60 15.12
N PRO A 60 10.14 19.01 16.04
CA PRO A 60 11.55 19.27 15.72
C PRO A 60 12.26 18.08 15.08
N ALA A 61 11.94 16.86 15.54
CA ALA A 61 12.53 15.62 15.02
C ALA A 61 12.10 15.29 13.57
N TYR A 62 10.97 15.83 13.10
CA TYR A 62 10.46 15.61 11.74
C TYR A 62 10.79 16.77 10.82
N GLN A 63 10.84 18.01 11.31
CA GLN A 63 11.29 19.17 10.54
C GLN A 63 12.76 19.05 10.10
N ARG A 64 13.64 18.56 10.98
CA ARG A 64 15.07 18.32 10.65
C ARG A 64 15.27 17.35 9.47
N LYS A 65 14.26 16.55 9.12
CA LYS A 65 14.31 15.64 7.97
C LYS A 65 13.95 16.30 6.64
N GLY A 66 13.61 17.58 6.67
CA GLY A 66 13.20 18.36 5.50
C GLY A 66 11.74 18.15 5.08
N PRO A 67 11.24 18.99 4.17
CA PRO A 67 9.88 18.90 3.65
C PRO A 67 9.62 17.59 2.89
N PRO A 68 8.39 17.06 2.92
CA PRO A 68 7.99 15.99 2.01
C PRO A 68 8.17 16.44 0.56
N HIS A 69 8.66 15.55 -0.29
CA HIS A 69 8.91 15.89 -1.69
C HIS A 69 7.59 16.37 -2.36
N PRO A 70 7.56 17.50 -3.09
CA PRO A 70 6.32 18.11 -3.59
C PRO A 70 5.43 17.14 -4.39
N LEU A 71 6.04 16.32 -5.25
CA LEU A 71 5.33 15.28 -5.99
C LEU A 71 4.64 14.24 -5.08
N GLN A 72 5.17 13.94 -3.89
CA GLN A 72 4.50 13.08 -2.91
C GLN A 72 3.25 13.74 -2.36
N ARG A 73 3.31 15.06 -2.13
CA ARG A 73 2.18 15.81 -1.56
C ARG A 73 1.01 15.85 -2.55
N ALA A 74 1.31 15.87 -3.85
CA ALA A 74 0.30 15.83 -4.91
C ALA A 74 -0.24 14.41 -5.18
N LEU A 75 0.65 13.41 -5.35
CA LEU A 75 0.22 12.05 -5.72
C LEU A 75 -0.35 11.25 -4.55
N ALA A 76 0.12 11.47 -3.31
CA ALA A 76 -0.30 10.66 -2.18
C ALA A 76 -1.80 10.76 -1.86
N PRO A 77 -2.44 11.94 -1.86
CA PRO A 77 -3.89 12.04 -1.66
C PRO A 77 -4.68 11.29 -2.73
N VAL A 78 -4.30 11.42 -4.00
CA VAL A 78 -4.98 10.76 -5.12
C VAL A 78 -4.84 9.24 -5.01
N LEU A 79 -3.62 8.75 -4.76
CA LEU A 79 -3.36 7.32 -4.59
C LEU A 79 -4.10 6.76 -3.37
N LEU A 80 -4.15 7.52 -2.27
CA LEU A 80 -4.82 7.11 -1.05
C LEU A 80 -6.34 6.98 -1.25
N VAL A 81 -6.97 8.04 -1.78
CA VAL A 81 -8.42 8.06 -2.02
C VAL A 81 -8.81 6.99 -3.03
N SER A 82 -8.10 6.89 -4.16
CA SER A 82 -8.39 5.85 -5.16
C SER A 82 -8.20 4.44 -4.60
N THR A 83 -7.21 4.20 -3.73
CA THR A 83 -7.05 2.90 -3.05
C THR A 83 -8.26 2.59 -2.16
N PHE A 84 -8.70 3.55 -1.34
CA PHE A 84 -9.85 3.33 -0.45
C PHE A 84 -11.15 3.11 -1.23
N VAL A 85 -11.37 3.86 -2.31
CA VAL A 85 -12.56 3.69 -3.17
C VAL A 85 -12.50 2.35 -3.89
N LEU A 86 -11.35 1.95 -4.42
CA LEU A 86 -11.18 0.67 -5.12
C LEU A 86 -11.44 -0.51 -4.18
N VAL A 87 -10.77 -0.55 -3.03
CA VAL A 87 -10.93 -1.64 -2.05
C VAL A 87 -12.34 -1.62 -1.46
N GLY A 88 -12.84 -0.45 -1.07
CA GLY A 88 -14.17 -0.30 -0.48
C GLY A 88 -15.30 -0.71 -1.43
N SER A 89 -15.20 -0.35 -2.71
CA SER A 89 -16.16 -0.78 -3.73
C SER A 89 -16.07 -2.28 -4.02
N GLY A 90 -14.88 -2.89 -3.95
CA GLY A 90 -14.71 -4.34 -4.07
C GLY A 90 -15.38 -5.12 -2.93
N ILE A 91 -15.20 -4.65 -1.69
CA ILE A 91 -15.89 -5.21 -0.51
C ILE A 91 -17.41 -5.02 -0.63
N ALA A 92 -17.86 -3.83 -1.04
CA ALA A 92 -19.27 -3.56 -1.24
C ALA A 92 -19.90 -4.48 -2.30
N LEU A 93 -19.19 -4.79 -3.39
CA LEU A 93 -19.62 -5.74 -4.42
C LEU A 93 -19.77 -7.16 -3.86
N ALA A 94 -18.87 -7.58 -2.97
CA ALA A 94 -18.95 -8.91 -2.34
C ALA A 94 -20.16 -9.03 -1.41
N ILE A 95 -20.52 -7.96 -0.70
CA ILE A 95 -21.65 -7.96 0.25
C ILE A 95 -23.00 -7.76 -0.45
N ALA A 96 -23.06 -6.92 -1.49
CA ALA A 96 -24.32 -6.48 -2.10
C ALA A 96 -25.05 -7.55 -2.94
N GLY A 97 -24.43 -8.71 -3.20
CA GLY A 97 -25.03 -9.76 -4.02
C GLY A 97 -24.98 -9.41 -5.52
N PRO A 98 -26.11 -9.41 -6.28
CA PRO A 98 -26.10 -9.13 -7.71
C PRO A 98 -25.38 -7.81 -8.01
N ALA A 99 -24.25 -7.88 -8.72
CA ALA A 99 -23.27 -6.80 -8.83
C ALA A 99 -23.92 -5.49 -9.34
N PRO A 100 -24.19 -4.50 -8.47
CA PRO A 100 -24.89 -3.29 -8.86
C PRO A 100 -24.05 -2.52 -9.87
N THR A 101 -24.64 -2.14 -11.00
CA THR A 101 -23.92 -1.46 -12.09
C THR A 101 -23.14 -0.23 -11.61
N VAL A 102 -23.67 0.50 -10.63
CA VAL A 102 -22.99 1.65 -10.02
C VAL A 102 -21.71 1.25 -9.29
N LEU A 103 -21.72 0.17 -8.51
CA LEU A 103 -20.55 -0.31 -7.78
C LEU A 103 -19.48 -0.84 -8.73
N ILE A 104 -19.88 -1.56 -9.78
CA ILE A 104 -18.95 -2.00 -10.84
C ILE A 104 -18.26 -0.78 -11.48
N ARG A 105 -19.04 0.25 -11.85
CA ARG A 105 -18.50 1.47 -12.46
C ARG A 105 -17.52 2.18 -11.53
N VAL A 106 -17.89 2.34 -10.25
CA VAL A 106 -17.01 2.96 -9.24
C VAL A 106 -15.72 2.16 -9.07
N HIS A 107 -15.81 0.82 -9.01
CA HIS A 107 -14.66 -0.06 -8.88
C HIS A 107 -13.71 0.06 -10.08
N VAL A 108 -14.24 -0.01 -11.31
CA VAL A 108 -13.43 0.10 -12.53
C VAL A 108 -12.84 1.50 -12.70
N LEU A 109 -13.60 2.56 -12.46
CA LEU A 109 -13.09 3.93 -12.58
C LEU A 109 -12.00 4.22 -11.54
N SER A 110 -12.23 3.81 -10.29
CA SER A 110 -11.21 3.95 -9.25
C SER A 110 -9.97 3.11 -9.55
N PHE A 111 -10.12 1.91 -10.11
CA PHE A 111 -9.01 1.09 -10.61
C PHE A 111 -8.17 1.82 -11.67
N LEU A 112 -8.81 2.45 -12.66
CA LEU A 112 -8.10 3.20 -13.71
C LEU A 112 -7.32 4.40 -13.15
N VAL A 113 -7.94 5.18 -12.25
CA VAL A 113 -7.26 6.28 -11.56
C VAL A 113 -6.10 5.76 -10.71
N TRP A 114 -6.35 4.67 -9.98
CA TRP A 114 -5.37 4.05 -9.10
C TRP A 114 -4.17 3.52 -9.86
N ILE A 115 -4.35 2.79 -10.97
CA ILE A 115 -3.23 2.20 -11.71
C ILE A 115 -2.34 3.26 -12.36
N VAL A 116 -2.94 4.31 -12.95
CA VAL A 116 -2.18 5.45 -13.49
C VAL A 116 -1.38 6.12 -12.39
N THR A 117 -2.02 6.42 -11.27
CA THR A 117 -1.36 7.08 -10.13
C THR A 117 -0.27 6.20 -9.53
N LEU A 118 -0.50 4.89 -9.40
CA LEU A 118 0.46 3.92 -8.89
C LEU A 118 1.68 3.82 -9.81
N VAL A 119 1.49 3.71 -11.12
CA VAL A 119 2.60 3.62 -12.08
C VAL A 119 3.45 4.89 -12.02
N VAL A 120 2.84 6.08 -12.04
CA VAL A 120 3.56 7.35 -11.89
C VAL A 120 4.28 7.39 -10.54
N HIS A 121 3.63 6.96 -9.46
CA HIS A 121 4.22 6.87 -8.13
C HIS A 121 5.38 5.88 -8.06
N VAL A 122 5.35 4.76 -8.76
CA VAL A 122 6.46 3.79 -8.76
C VAL A 122 7.62 4.33 -9.60
N VAL A 123 7.34 4.80 -10.82
CA VAL A 123 8.38 5.28 -11.76
C VAL A 123 9.13 6.48 -11.20
N ALA A 124 8.43 7.45 -10.59
CA ALA A 124 9.06 8.59 -9.95
C ALA A 124 9.97 8.18 -8.77
N TYR A 125 9.83 6.96 -8.25
CA TYR A 125 10.51 6.47 -7.05
C TYR A 125 11.50 5.32 -7.29
N LEU A 126 11.50 4.70 -8.47
CA LEU A 126 12.45 3.64 -8.81
C LEU A 126 13.91 4.14 -8.76
N ARG A 127 14.19 5.35 -9.25
CA ARG A 127 15.56 5.89 -9.33
C ARG A 127 16.18 6.24 -7.95
N PRO A 128 15.48 6.92 -7.02
CA PRO A 128 16.03 7.22 -5.69
C PRO A 128 16.18 5.97 -4.80
N VAL A 129 15.25 5.02 -4.89
CA VAL A 129 15.27 3.79 -4.07
C VAL A 129 16.38 2.84 -4.49
N ALA A 130 16.64 2.69 -5.79
CA ALA A 130 17.74 1.87 -6.30
C ALA A 130 19.11 2.39 -5.80
N ARG A 131 19.32 3.71 -5.82
CA ARG A 131 20.56 4.34 -5.33
C ARG A 131 20.76 4.18 -3.82
N LEU A 132 19.69 4.31 -3.03
CA LEU A 132 19.75 4.15 -1.58
C LEU A 132 19.95 2.68 -1.15
N THR A 133 19.32 1.74 -1.85
CA THR A 133 19.44 0.30 -1.54
C THR A 133 20.85 -0.21 -1.85
N ALA A 134 21.48 0.29 -2.93
CA ALA A 134 22.88 -0.02 -3.24
C ALA A 134 23.85 0.43 -2.13
N SER A 135 23.56 1.54 -1.44
CA SER A 135 24.36 2.01 -0.30
C SER A 135 24.10 1.25 1.02
N GLU A 136 22.93 0.61 1.18
CA GLU A 136 22.57 -0.16 2.38
C GLU A 136 23.07 -1.62 2.38
N LEU A 137 23.60 -2.12 1.25
CA LEU A 137 24.20 -3.46 1.17
C LEU A 137 25.54 -3.56 1.92
N ASN A 138 26.07 -2.45 2.43
CA ASN A 138 27.19 -2.44 3.36
C ASN A 138 26.68 -2.81 4.78
N PRO A 139 27.10 -3.97 5.35
CA PRO A 139 26.63 -4.41 6.65
C PRO A 139 27.01 -3.40 7.75
N SER A 140 26.04 -2.98 8.55
CA SER A 140 26.27 -2.14 9.73
C SER A 140 26.19 -2.99 11.01
N PRO A 141 27.18 -2.94 11.92
CA PRO A 141 27.31 -3.91 13.02
C PRO A 141 26.48 -3.60 14.29
N ASP A 142 25.57 -2.62 14.28
CA ASP A 142 24.87 -2.15 15.50
C ASP A 142 23.60 -2.97 15.88
N ALA A 143 23.59 -3.52 17.09
CA ALA A 143 22.52 -4.32 17.69
C ALA A 143 21.19 -3.56 17.88
N ARG A 144 21.21 -2.24 18.11
CA ARG A 144 19.98 -1.42 18.22
C ARG A 144 19.24 -1.34 16.88
N THR A 145 20.00 -1.32 15.80
CA THR A 145 19.51 -1.31 14.42
C THR A 145 18.88 -2.65 14.06
N ALA A 146 19.48 -3.76 14.51
CA ALA A 146 18.95 -5.11 14.36
C ALA A 146 17.60 -5.29 15.08
N ARG A 147 17.47 -4.83 16.33
CA ARG A 147 16.20 -4.90 17.10
C ARG A 147 15.07 -4.12 16.42
N ARG A 148 15.34 -2.89 15.94
CA ARG A 148 14.35 -2.09 15.19
C ARG A 148 13.99 -2.72 13.85
N ARG A 149 14.94 -3.38 13.17
CA ARG A 149 14.70 -4.12 11.92
C ARG A 149 13.77 -5.32 12.18
N ARG A 150 14.05 -6.12 13.23
CA ARG A 150 13.21 -7.25 13.66
C ARG A 150 11.78 -6.83 14.02
N GLN A 151 11.62 -5.73 14.77
CA GLN A 151 10.31 -5.21 15.15
C GLN A 151 9.50 -4.72 13.93
N ARG A 152 10.18 -4.14 12.93
CA ARG A 152 9.57 -3.78 11.64
C ARG A 152 9.13 -5.01 10.86
N TRP A 153 9.93 -6.06 10.82
CA TRP A 153 9.58 -7.33 10.17
C TRP A 153 8.32 -7.94 10.77
N TRP A 154 8.26 -8.10 12.09
CA TRP A 154 7.10 -8.66 12.79
C TRP A 154 5.81 -7.86 12.55
N ALA A 155 5.87 -6.52 12.53
CA ALA A 155 4.70 -5.70 12.23
C ALA A 155 4.12 -5.98 10.82
N ASN A 156 4.97 -6.31 9.82
CA ASN A 156 4.48 -6.67 8.48
C ASN A 156 3.95 -8.10 8.43
N VAL A 157 4.61 -9.03 9.11
CA VAL A 157 4.13 -10.42 9.22
C VAL A 157 2.75 -10.43 9.87
N VAL A 158 2.57 -9.72 10.99
CA VAL A 158 1.27 -9.60 11.65
C VAL A 158 0.24 -8.94 10.74
N ALA A 159 0.58 -7.86 10.02
CA ALA A 159 -0.35 -7.22 9.10
C ALA A 159 -0.76 -8.12 7.91
N LEU A 160 0.17 -8.93 7.39
CA LEU A 160 -0.12 -9.92 6.36
C LEU A 160 -1.02 -11.04 6.90
N VAL A 161 -0.72 -11.56 8.10
CA VAL A 161 -1.55 -12.56 8.77
C VAL A 161 -2.95 -12.02 9.04
N MET A 162 -3.07 -10.81 9.57
CA MET A 162 -4.37 -10.17 9.83
C MET A 162 -5.14 -9.93 8.53
N GLY A 163 -4.48 -9.51 7.45
CA GLY A 163 -5.10 -9.37 6.13
C GLY A 163 -5.56 -10.72 5.56
N ALA A 164 -4.75 -11.76 5.69
CA ALA A 164 -5.10 -13.11 5.27
C ALA A 164 -6.26 -13.69 6.10
N VAL A 165 -6.27 -13.49 7.42
CA VAL A 165 -7.35 -13.91 8.31
C VAL A 165 -8.64 -13.17 7.97
N ALA A 166 -8.61 -11.85 7.77
CA ALA A 166 -9.78 -11.10 7.32
C ALA A 166 -10.33 -11.63 5.99
N ALA A 167 -9.45 -12.00 5.06
CA ALA A 167 -9.83 -12.57 3.77
C ALA A 167 -10.45 -13.99 3.85
N LEU A 168 -10.33 -14.68 4.99
CA LEU A 168 -11.00 -15.98 5.21
C LEU A 168 -12.45 -15.83 5.71
N PHE A 169 -12.82 -14.66 6.21
CA PHE A 169 -14.12 -14.42 6.87
C PHE A 169 -15.08 -13.56 6.04
N VAL A 170 -14.71 -13.21 4.80
CA VAL A 170 -15.55 -12.47 3.85
C VAL A 170 -15.76 -13.33 2.61
#